data_AF-A0A2X2HL14-F1
#
_entry.id   AF-A0A2X2HL14-F1
#
_cell.length_a   1.000
_cell.length_b   1.000
_cell.length_c   1.000
_cell.angle_alpha   90.00
_cell.angle_beta   90.00
_cell.angle_gamma   90.00
#
_symmetry.space_group_name_H-M   'P 1'
#
loop_
_entity.id
_entity.type
_entity.pdbx_description
1 polymer ?
#
loop_
_entity_poly.entity_id
_entity_poly.type
_entity_poly.pdbx_seq_one_letter_code
_entity_poly.pdbx_strand_id
1 'polypeptide(L)'
;MEKYLHLLSRGDKIGLTLIRLSIAIVFMWIGLLKFVPYEADSITPFVANSPLMSFFYEHPEDYKQYLTHEGEYKPEARAWQTANNIYGFSNGLGVVEVIIALLVLANPVNRWLGLLGGL
;
A
#
# COMPACT_ATOMS: atom_id res chain seq x y z
N MET A 1 -26.01 26.78 -26.57
CA MET A 1 -26.22 25.50 -25.86
C MET A 1 -24.99 24.60 -25.96
N GLU A 2 -24.41 24.41 -27.16
CA GLU A 2 -23.22 23.57 -27.41
C GLU A 2 -21.96 23.94 -26.58
N LYS A 3 -21.71 25.23 -26.35
CA LYS A 3 -20.56 25.70 -25.55
C LYS A 3 -20.61 25.22 -24.10
N TYR A 4 -21.80 25.12 -23.52
CA TYR A 4 -22.01 24.61 -22.16
C TYR A 4 -21.86 23.08 -22.10
N LEU A 5 -22.38 22.37 -23.11
CA LEU A 5 -22.21 20.92 -23.24
C LEU A 5 -20.74 20.52 -23.41
N HIS A 6 -19.96 21.26 -24.20
CA HIS A 6 -18.53 21.04 -24.33
C HIS A 6 -17.74 21.36 -23.07
N LEU A 7 -18.15 22.39 -22.30
CA LEU A 7 -17.52 22.73 -21.03
C LEU A 7 -17.78 21.63 -19.98
N LEU A 8 -19.02 21.16 -19.87
CA LEU A 8 -19.42 20.06 -19.01
C LEU A 8 -18.67 18.77 -19.39
N SER A 9 -18.61 18.43 -20.68
CA SER A 9 -17.88 17.25 -21.17
C SER A 9 -16.37 17.29 -20.90
N ARG A 10 -15.74 18.48 -20.94
CA ARG A 10 -14.32 18.63 -20.54
C ARG A 10 -14.17 18.52 -19.02
N GLY A 11 -15.10 19.05 -18.24
CA GLY A 11 -15.13 18.94 -16.79
C GLY A 11 -15.15 17.49 -16.32
N ASP A 12 -16.01 16.66 -16.91
CA ASP A 12 -16.11 15.22 -16.56
C ASP A 12 -14.79 14.48 -16.83
N LYS A 13 -14.14 14.76 -17.96
CA LYS A 13 -12.85 14.14 -18.30
C LYS A 13 -11.72 14.56 -17.36
N ILE A 14 -11.69 15.83 -16.96
CA ILE A 14 -10.71 16.36 -16.00
C ILE A 14 -10.97 15.76 -14.62
N GLY A 15 -12.21 15.72 -14.16
CA GLY A 15 -12.59 15.13 -12.87
C GLY A 15 -12.17 13.67 -12.77
N LEU A 16 -12.45 12.86 -13.79
CA LEU A 16 -12.03 11.44 -13.82
C LEU A 16 -10.51 11.29 -13.81
N THR A 17 -9.77 12.17 -14.48
CA THR A 17 -8.30 12.14 -14.49
C THR A 17 -7.74 12.52 -13.12
N LEU A 18 -8.32 13.53 -12.46
CA LEU A 18 -7.92 13.96 -11.13
C LEU A 18 -8.17 12.88 -10.08
N ILE A 19 -9.33 12.23 -10.09
CA ILE A 19 -9.63 11.12 -9.17
C ILE A 19 -8.59 10.01 -9.30
N ARG A 20 -8.24 9.62 -10.53
CA ARG A 20 -7.23 8.59 -10.78
C ARG A 20 -5.85 9.00 -10.28
N LEU A 21 -5.46 10.25 -10.55
CA LEU A 21 -4.18 10.78 -10.08
C LEU A 21 -4.13 10.80 -8.55
N SER A 22 -5.22 11.21 -7.88
CA SER A 22 -5.32 11.18 -6.43
C SER A 22 -5.18 9.77 -5.87
N ILE A 23 -5.88 8.79 -6.44
CA ILE A 23 -5.76 7.37 -6.04
C ILE A 23 -4.32 6.89 -6.21
N ALA A 24 -3.72 7.12 -7.37
CA ALA A 24 -2.34 6.72 -7.63
C ALA A 24 -1.34 7.34 -6.66
N ILE A 25 -1.47 8.63 -6.35
CA ILE A 25 -0.59 9.33 -5.41
C ILE A 25 -0.72 8.71 -4.01
N VAL A 26 -1.95 8.45 -3.55
CA VAL A 26 -2.20 7.84 -2.24
C VAL A 26 -1.60 6.43 -2.18
N PHE A 27 -1.88 5.57 -3.16
CA PHE A 27 -1.33 4.20 -3.21
C PHE A 27 0.20 4.20 -3.29
N MET A 28 0.79 5.09 -4.08
CA MET A 28 2.23 5.22 -4.18
C MET A 28 2.84 5.68 -2.85
N TRP A 29 2.21 6.63 -2.18
CA TRP A 29 2.67 7.12 -0.88
C TRP A 29 2.63 6.02 0.19
N ILE A 30 1.48 5.35 0.36
CA ILE A 30 1.36 4.27 1.36
C ILE A 30 2.28 3.08 1.03
N GLY A 31 2.41 2.72 -0.25
CA GLY A 31 3.28 1.63 -0.70
C GLY A 31 4.74 1.89 -0.43
N LEU A 32 5.19 3.14 -0.61
CA LEU A 32 6.56 3.53 -0.28
C LEU A 32 6.82 3.53 1.24
N LEU A 33 5.81 3.86 2.06
CA LEU A 33 5.94 3.81 3.52
C LEU A 33 6.12 2.37 4.05
N LYS A 34 5.61 1.34 3.34
CA LYS A 34 5.78 -0.06 3.73
C LYS A 34 7.24 -0.55 3.74
N PHE A 35 8.14 0.14 3.07
CA PHE A 35 9.59 -0.16 3.12
C PHE A 35 10.26 0.40 4.39
N VAL A 36 9.54 1.18 5.19
CA VAL A 36 10.07 1.76 6.42
C VAL A 36 9.73 0.85 7.61
N PRO A 37 10.73 0.45 8.44
CA PRO A 37 10.52 -0.54 9.49
C PRO A 37 9.42 -0.21 10.51
N TYR A 38 9.21 1.06 10.85
CA TYR A 38 8.18 1.41 11.83
C TYR A 38 6.76 1.06 11.33
N GLU A 39 6.52 1.16 10.03
CA GLU A 39 5.21 0.86 9.43
C GLU A 39 4.96 -0.65 9.43
N ALA A 40 6.01 -1.44 9.20
CA ALA A 40 5.97 -2.89 9.29
C ALA A 40 5.66 -3.34 10.74
N ASP A 41 6.26 -2.68 11.73
CA ASP A 41 6.01 -2.93 13.14
C ASP A 41 4.53 -2.63 13.50
N SER A 42 3.98 -1.50 13.02
CA SER A 42 2.59 -1.09 13.26
C SER A 42 1.53 -2.04 12.68
N ILE A 43 1.81 -2.71 11.54
CA ILE A 43 0.84 -3.63 10.90
C ILE A 43 0.91 -5.06 11.44
N THR A 44 1.93 -5.37 12.22
CA THR A 44 2.19 -6.72 12.78
C THR A 44 0.99 -7.32 13.51
N PRO A 45 0.25 -6.61 14.37
CA PRO A 45 -0.91 -7.18 15.05
C PRO A 45 -2.01 -7.64 14.08
N PHE A 46 -2.22 -6.93 12.97
CA PHE A 46 -3.26 -7.28 11.99
C PHE A 46 -2.87 -8.53 11.20
N VAL A 47 -1.60 -8.65 10.84
CA VAL A 47 -1.08 -9.79 10.08
C VAL A 47 -1.04 -11.04 10.96
N ALA A 48 -0.50 -10.92 12.17
CA ALA A 48 -0.35 -12.02 13.11
C ALA A 48 -1.69 -12.65 13.53
N ASN A 49 -2.77 -11.85 13.67
CA ASN A 49 -4.10 -12.34 14.05
C ASN A 49 -5.00 -12.69 12.85
N SER A 50 -4.50 -12.59 11.61
CA SER A 50 -5.30 -12.84 10.40
C SER A 50 -5.17 -14.30 9.95
N PRO A 51 -6.28 -15.03 9.73
CA PRO A 51 -6.25 -16.41 9.23
C PRO A 51 -5.64 -16.55 7.84
N LEU A 52 -5.61 -15.47 7.06
CA LEU A 52 -5.14 -15.44 5.67
C LEU A 52 -3.75 -14.81 5.53
N MET A 53 -3.14 -14.34 6.62
CA MET A 53 -1.85 -13.63 6.54
C MET A 53 -0.86 -14.07 7.63
N SER A 54 -1.30 -14.75 8.68
CA SER A 54 -0.40 -15.19 9.77
C SER A 54 0.71 -16.12 9.28
N PHE A 55 0.49 -16.86 8.20
CA PHE A 55 1.48 -17.77 7.60
C PHE A 55 2.71 -17.06 7.00
N PHE A 56 2.66 -15.74 6.81
CA PHE A 56 3.82 -14.97 6.37
C PHE A 56 4.84 -14.74 7.49
N TYR A 57 4.44 -14.95 8.75
CA TYR A 57 5.30 -14.86 9.92
C TYR A 57 5.69 -16.26 10.40
N GLU A 58 6.92 -16.41 10.87
CA GLU A 58 7.44 -17.70 11.39
C GLU A 58 6.82 -18.05 12.76
N HIS A 59 6.63 -17.03 13.60
CA HIS A 59 6.15 -17.05 14.98
C HIS A 59 5.10 -15.95 15.20
N PRO A 60 3.91 -16.05 14.59
CA PRO A 60 2.84 -15.07 14.72
C PRO A 60 2.26 -14.99 16.14
N GLU A 61 2.42 -16.01 16.99
CA GLU A 61 1.92 -16.03 18.38
C GLU A 61 2.73 -15.15 19.34
N ASP A 62 4.04 -15.02 19.10
CA ASP A 62 4.99 -14.38 20.02
C ASP A 62 5.19 -12.88 19.74
N TYR A 63 4.55 -12.34 18.70
CA TYR A 63 4.75 -10.97 18.23
C TYR A 63 4.55 -9.90 19.32
N LYS A 64 3.69 -10.15 20.31
CA LYS A 64 3.36 -9.18 21.37
C LYS A 64 4.55 -8.81 22.24
N GLN A 65 5.48 -9.73 22.45
CA GLN A 65 6.67 -9.49 23.29
C GLN A 65 7.70 -8.59 22.60
N TYR A 66 7.70 -8.61 21.27
CA TYR A 66 8.63 -7.90 20.42
C TYR A 66 7.95 -6.75 19.66
N LEU A 67 6.76 -6.32 20.08
CA LEU A 67 6.06 -5.20 19.46
C LEU A 67 6.74 -3.88 19.85
N THR A 68 7.17 -3.13 18.83
CA THR A 68 7.75 -1.79 18.96
C THR A 68 6.70 -0.75 18.58
N HIS A 69 6.69 0.38 19.27
CA HIS A 69 5.82 1.50 18.91
C HIS A 69 6.51 2.43 17.90
N GLU A 70 5.73 3.27 17.24
CA GLU A 70 6.25 4.26 16.29
C GLU A 70 7.33 5.15 16.94
N GLY A 71 8.49 5.22 16.29
CA GLY A 71 9.65 5.96 16.80
C GLY A 71 10.48 5.24 17.87
N GLU A 72 10.06 4.06 18.33
CA GLU A 72 10.79 3.27 19.33
C GLU A 72 11.78 2.30 18.67
N TYR A 73 13.08 2.50 18.89
CA TYR A 73 14.11 1.61 18.36
C TYR A 73 14.65 0.67 19.44
N LYS A 74 14.21 -0.60 19.40
CA LYS A 74 14.72 -1.68 20.26
C LYS A 74 15.49 -2.70 19.41
N PRO A 75 16.83 -2.80 19.52
CA PRO A 75 17.65 -3.62 18.62
C PRO A 75 17.34 -5.12 18.74
N GLU A 76 17.05 -5.61 19.94
CA GLU A 76 16.68 -7.02 20.17
C GLU A 76 15.35 -7.37 19.50
N ALA A 77 14.33 -6.50 19.66
CA ALA A 77 13.06 -6.65 18.98
C ALA A 77 13.24 -6.59 17.45
N ARG A 78 14.07 -5.66 16.95
CA ARG A 78 14.37 -5.51 15.51
C ARG A 78 14.99 -6.78 14.92
N ALA A 79 15.91 -7.41 15.63
CA ALA A 79 16.53 -8.67 15.21
C ALA A 79 15.48 -9.80 15.15
N TRP A 80 14.64 -9.91 16.17
CA TRP A 80 13.57 -10.91 16.22
C TRP A 80 12.53 -10.68 15.11
N GLN A 81 12.07 -9.44 14.92
CA GLN A 81 11.10 -9.06 13.87
C GLN A 81 11.63 -9.37 12.47
N THR A 82 12.94 -9.20 12.26
CA THR A 82 13.61 -9.56 11.01
C THR A 82 13.63 -11.08 10.81
N ALA A 83 13.98 -11.84 11.84
CA ALA A 83 13.95 -13.31 11.80
C ALA A 83 12.52 -13.84 11.60
N ASN A 84 11.51 -13.14 12.12
CA ASN A 84 10.09 -13.46 11.99
C ASN A 84 9.47 -13.07 10.64
N ASN A 85 10.26 -12.59 9.68
CA ASN A 85 9.82 -12.18 8.34
C ASN A 85 8.80 -11.01 8.28
N ILE A 86 8.76 -10.16 9.32
CA ILE A 86 7.84 -9.00 9.35
C ILE A 86 8.17 -7.99 8.24
N TYR A 87 9.46 -7.69 8.06
CA TYR A 87 9.91 -6.77 7.01
C TYR A 87 9.79 -7.38 5.62
N GLY A 88 9.93 -8.70 5.48
CA GLY A 88 9.71 -9.39 4.20
C GLY A 88 8.26 -9.25 3.75
N PHE A 89 7.30 -9.50 4.66
CA PHE A 89 5.89 -9.27 4.39
C PHE A 89 5.59 -7.82 4.03
N SER A 90 6.05 -6.86 4.85
CA SER A 90 5.80 -5.44 4.62
C SER A 90 6.38 -4.95 3.29
N ASN A 91 7.61 -5.36 2.94
CA ASN A 91 8.20 -5.04 1.65
C ASN A 91 7.39 -5.64 0.48
N GLY A 92 6.90 -6.88 0.62
CA GLY A 92 6.03 -7.50 -0.37
C GLY A 92 4.73 -6.71 -0.57
N LEU A 93 4.08 -6.30 0.53
CA LEU A 93 2.89 -5.47 0.49
C LEU A 93 3.17 -4.11 -0.18
N GLY A 94 4.30 -3.48 0.14
CA GLY A 94 4.74 -2.22 -0.47
C GLY A 94 4.93 -2.33 -1.98
N VAL A 95 5.53 -3.42 -2.46
CA VAL A 95 5.67 -3.68 -3.90
C VAL A 95 4.30 -3.81 -4.57
N VAL A 96 3.35 -4.51 -3.95
CA VAL A 96 1.98 -4.65 -4.49
C VAL A 96 1.30 -3.29 -4.60
N GLU A 97 1.34 -2.48 -3.56
CA GLU A 97 0.73 -1.14 -3.54
C GLU A 97 1.36 -0.20 -4.58
N VAL A 98 2.68 -0.24 -4.75
CA VAL A 98 3.39 0.53 -5.80
C VAL A 98 3.01 0.04 -7.20
N ILE A 99 2.89 -1.27 -7.43
CA ILE A 99 2.44 -1.82 -8.71
C ILE A 99 1.02 -1.33 -9.03
N ILE A 100 0.11 -1.39 -8.06
CA ILE A 100 -1.27 -0.87 -8.21
C ILE A 100 -1.24 0.61 -8.61
N ALA A 101 -0.45 1.43 -7.91
CA ALA A 101 -0.30 2.85 -8.24
C ALA A 101 0.19 3.07 -9.68
N LEU A 102 1.22 2.32 -10.10
CA LEU A 102 1.75 2.39 -11.47
C LEU A 102 0.73 1.95 -12.51
N LEU A 103 -0.06 0.91 -12.23
CA LEU A 103 -1.14 0.45 -13.11
C LEU A 103 -2.23 1.51 -13.27
N VAL A 104 -2.65 2.16 -12.17
CA VAL A 104 -3.59 3.29 -12.21
C VAL A 104 -3.05 4.44 -13.06
N LEU A 105 -1.75 4.76 -12.94
CA LEU A 105 -1.08 5.79 -13.74
C LEU A 105 -0.89 5.39 -15.21
N ALA A 106 -0.78 4.10 -15.53
CA ALA A 106 -0.62 3.60 -16.90
C ALA A 106 -1.91 3.69 -17.74
N ASN A 107 -3.04 4.03 -17.10
CA ASN A 107 -4.35 4.15 -17.73
C ASN A 107 -4.40 5.03 -19.02
N PRO A 108 -3.71 6.19 -19.13
CA PRO A 108 -3.73 7.00 -20.35
C PRO A 108 -3.06 6.30 -21.55
N VAL A 109 -2.11 5.40 -21.28
CA VAL A 109 -1.38 4.64 -22.31
C VAL A 109 -2.16 3.39 -22.70
N ASN A 110 -2.75 2.70 -21.73
CA ASN A 110 -3.61 1.53 -21.99
C ASN A 110 -4.76 1.46 -20.97
N ARG A 111 -6.00 1.61 -21.46
CA ARG A 111 -7.22 1.62 -20.63
C ARG A 111 -7.42 0.31 -19.86
N TRP A 112 -6.86 -0.81 -20.33
CA TRP A 112 -6.95 -2.10 -19.66
C TRP A 112 -6.02 -2.21 -18.44
N LEU A 113 -4.80 -1.66 -18.51
CA LEU A 113 -3.87 -1.63 -17.37
C LEU A 113 -4.42 -0.75 -16.24
N GLY A 114 -5.08 0.35 -16.60
CA GLY A 114 -5.78 1.23 -15.65
C GLY A 114 -6.94 0.57 -14.92
N LEU A 115 -7.68 -0.32 -15.58
CA LEU A 115 -8.80 -1.06 -14.96
C LEU A 115 -8.30 -2.12 -13.99
N LEU A 116 -7.19 -2.80 -14.31
CA LEU A 116 -6.59 -3.80 -13.41
C LEU A 116 -6.00 -3.17 -12.14
N GLY A 117 -5.51 -1.94 -12.20
CA GLY A 117 -5.07 -1.21 -11.00
C GLY A 117 -6.21 -0.61 -10.16
N GLY A 118 -7.45 -0.62 -10.65
CA GLY A 118 -8.61 -0.05 -9.95
C GLY A 118 -9.62 -1.08 -9.45
N LEU A 119 -9.39 -2.37 -9.70
CA LEU A 119 -10.15 -3.53 -9.21
C LEU A 119 -9.62 -3.97 -7.85
#